data_AF-A0A8T0EPW3-F1
#
_entry.id   AF-A0A8T0EPW3-F1
#
_cell.length_a   1.000
_cell.length_b   1.000
_cell.length_c   1.000
_cell.angle_alpha   90.00
_cell.angle_beta   90.00
_cell.angle_gamma   90.00
#
_symmetry.space_group_name_H-M   'P 1'
#
loop_
_entity.id
_entity.type
_entity.pdbx_description
1 polymer ?
#
loop_
_entity_poly.entity_id
_entity_poly.type
_entity_poly.pdbx_seq_one_letter_code
_entity_poly.pdbx_strand_id
1 'polypeptide(L)'
;MAPTTSSWRRPYTSIYNDNYRYGTGLYSDTLSDIEKRYSNSLSKTQLRSDRPDLAFTTFAGSTLTSSPTPGGDGTSSKRESLARQTSRTEDRSSRLESRLDATSYELDDEVQNVINRRNKMRAAMADSIREEGRRADEFMSREDRRPKSVNLYDDAAFFSLPKTTKEYSSDFDVESSLTTKRKVTSGGHTTSTNGPSSHHWREKSRTLQNQVESLENSISGASSKLQAELSNLKSKYHSEVTDLSSIVDNTSQQVSDLQKLCKRQANQLLELQSAYEDAQRNIQDILLEVDLWQNKCKSLKKEMDRLRQDVELALTKKSKD
;
A
#
# COMPACT_ATOMS: atom_id res chain seq x y z
N MET A 1 31.46 22.17 23.80
CA MET A 1 30.07 22.68 23.95
C MET A 1 29.22 21.96 22.92
N ALA A 2 28.28 21.12 23.35
CA ALA A 2 27.44 20.31 22.47
C ALA A 2 26.04 20.95 22.34
N PRO A 3 25.39 20.89 21.17
CA PRO A 3 24.08 21.50 20.95
C PRO A 3 22.98 20.67 21.63
N THR A 4 22.08 21.37 22.31
CA THR A 4 20.93 20.81 23.04
C THR A 4 19.88 20.25 22.09
N THR A 5 19.36 19.06 22.42
CA THR A 5 18.36 18.31 21.68
C THR A 5 17.05 19.08 21.48
N SER A 6 16.63 19.21 20.22
CA SER A 6 15.34 19.76 19.79
C SER A 6 14.17 18.97 20.37
N SER A 7 13.28 19.69 21.07
CA SER A 7 12.05 19.16 21.64
C SER A 7 11.02 18.89 20.53
N TRP A 8 10.88 17.63 20.12
CA TRP A 8 9.75 17.20 19.31
C TRP A 8 8.46 17.31 20.14
N ARG A 9 7.66 18.35 19.90
CA ARG A 9 6.31 18.45 20.43
C ARG A 9 5.36 17.64 19.55
N ARG A 10 4.71 16.62 20.14
CA ARG A 10 3.64 15.89 19.46
C ARG A 10 2.49 16.85 19.14
N PRO A 11 1.99 16.89 17.89
CA PRO A 11 0.82 17.71 17.55
C PRO A 11 -0.39 17.25 18.36
N TYR A 12 -1.20 18.21 18.83
CA TYR A 12 -2.41 17.95 19.61
C TYR A 12 -3.39 17.08 18.82
N THR A 13 -3.56 15.83 19.23
CA THR A 13 -4.40 14.81 18.57
C THR A 13 -5.87 14.90 18.99
N SER A 14 -6.44 16.10 19.20
CA SER A 14 -7.87 16.21 19.55
C SER A 14 -8.78 15.71 18.41
N ILE A 15 -8.32 15.82 17.15
CA ILE A 15 -9.04 15.33 15.96
C ILE A 15 -9.17 13.80 15.96
N TYR A 16 -8.25 13.07 16.61
CA TYR A 16 -8.29 11.60 16.66
C TYR A 16 -9.18 11.05 17.78
N ASN A 17 -9.56 11.86 18.77
CA ASN A 17 -10.46 11.41 19.83
C ASN A 17 -11.93 11.33 19.38
N ASP A 18 -12.36 12.19 18.45
CA ASP A 18 -13.75 12.15 17.94
C ASP A 18 -13.96 11.09 16.84
N ASN A 19 -12.89 10.55 16.24
CA ASN A 19 -13.01 9.48 15.24
C ASN A 19 -13.49 8.13 15.82
N TYR A 20 -13.34 7.90 17.13
CA TYR A 20 -13.92 6.72 17.78
C TYR A 20 -15.45 6.71 17.80
N ARG A 21 -16.10 7.86 17.58
CA ARG A 21 -17.57 7.95 17.56
C ARG A 21 -18.18 7.74 16.19
N TYR A 22 -17.45 8.04 15.11
CA TYR A 22 -17.96 7.94 13.73
C TYR A 22 -17.46 6.70 12.99
N GLY A 23 -16.34 6.10 13.40
CA GLY A 23 -15.77 4.93 12.72
C GLY A 23 -16.46 3.59 13.01
N THR A 24 -17.03 3.41 14.21
CA THR A 24 -17.52 2.10 14.65
C THR A 24 -18.83 1.70 13.97
N GLY A 25 -19.69 2.66 13.63
CA GLY A 25 -20.99 2.37 13.00
C GLY A 25 -20.89 1.91 11.54
N LEU A 26 -19.96 2.47 10.76
CA LEU A 26 -19.82 2.17 9.33
C LEU A 26 -19.31 0.75 9.05
N TYR A 27 -18.52 0.18 9.96
CA TYR A 27 -17.93 -1.14 9.80
C TYR A 27 -18.49 -2.19 10.76
N SER A 28 -19.41 -1.83 11.66
CA SER A 28 -20.00 -2.78 12.63
C SER A 28 -20.66 -3.96 11.93
N ASP A 29 -21.45 -3.71 10.88
CA ASP A 29 -22.16 -4.77 10.15
C ASP A 29 -21.22 -5.66 9.35
N THR A 30 -20.18 -5.07 8.73
CA THR A 30 -19.19 -5.83 7.96
C THR A 30 -18.29 -6.66 8.87
N LEU A 31 -17.88 -6.13 10.02
CA LEU A 31 -17.14 -6.87 11.04
C LEU A 31 -17.98 -8.03 11.60
N SER A 32 -19.25 -7.79 11.92
CA SER A 32 -20.17 -8.83 12.41
C SER A 32 -20.36 -9.96 11.37
N ASP A 33 -20.43 -9.61 10.09
CA ASP A 33 -20.57 -10.59 9.01
C ASP A 33 -19.28 -11.39 8.74
N ILE A 34 -18.10 -10.76 8.87
CA ILE A 34 -16.81 -11.45 8.82
C ILE A 34 -16.69 -12.42 9.99
N GLU A 35 -17.02 -12.00 11.21
CA GLU A 35 -16.93 -12.83 12.42
C GLU A 35 -17.89 -14.02 12.38
N LYS A 36 -19.10 -13.81 11.83
CA LYS A 36 -20.08 -14.88 11.56
C LYS A 36 -19.56 -15.89 10.53
N ARG A 37 -18.98 -15.43 9.42
CA ARG A 37 -18.39 -16.31 8.39
C ARG A 37 -17.19 -17.10 8.93
N TYR A 38 -16.36 -16.46 9.75
CA TYR A 38 -15.22 -17.10 10.38
C TYR A 38 -15.67 -18.21 11.35
N SER A 39 -16.63 -17.92 12.23
CA SER A 39 -17.21 -18.89 13.16
C SER A 39 -17.86 -20.07 12.42
N ASN A 40 -18.60 -19.80 11.33
CA ASN A 40 -19.16 -20.84 10.48
C ASN A 40 -18.08 -21.70 9.81
N SER A 41 -16.97 -21.10 9.38
CA SER A 41 -15.85 -21.82 8.79
C SER A 41 -15.14 -22.70 9.82
N LEU A 42 -14.91 -22.18 11.03
CA LEU A 42 -14.32 -22.92 12.15
C LEU A 42 -15.18 -24.13 12.55
N SER A 43 -16.51 -23.94 12.60
CA SER A 43 -17.43 -25.02 12.95
C SER A 43 -17.51 -26.12 11.89
N LYS A 44 -17.30 -25.78 10.61
CA LYS A 44 -17.21 -26.75 9.51
C LYS A 44 -15.88 -27.48 9.48
N THR A 45 -14.80 -26.85 9.94
CA THR A 45 -13.52 -27.53 10.17
C THR A 45 -13.57 -28.28 11.50
N GLN A 46 -14.52 -29.21 11.63
CA GLN A 46 -14.48 -30.19 12.71
C GLN A 46 -13.33 -31.15 12.37
N LEU A 47 -12.14 -30.85 12.92
CA LEU A 47 -11.01 -31.76 12.90
C LEU A 47 -11.50 -33.08 13.47
N ARG A 48 -11.62 -34.09 12.61
CA ARG A 48 -11.96 -35.46 13.04
C ARG A 48 -10.87 -35.92 14.00
N SER A 49 -11.22 -36.02 15.28
CA SER A 49 -10.37 -36.54 16.36
C SER A 49 -9.88 -37.96 16.11
N ASP A 50 -10.49 -38.66 15.16
CA ASP A 50 -10.28 -40.09 14.92
C ASP A 50 -9.22 -40.37 13.85
N ARG A 51 -8.45 -39.35 13.42
CA ARG A 51 -7.26 -39.56 12.59
C ARG A 51 -6.01 -39.63 13.47
N PRO A 52 -5.46 -40.83 13.77
CA PRO A 52 -4.23 -40.97 14.55
C PRO A 52 -2.99 -40.39 13.86
N ASP A 53 -3.07 -40.08 12.56
CA ASP A 53 -1.96 -39.51 11.77
C ASP A 53 -1.80 -37.97 11.89
N LEU A 54 -2.66 -37.28 12.63
CA LEU A 54 -2.51 -35.84 12.93
C LEU A 54 -2.09 -35.61 14.39
N ALA A 55 -1.13 -36.39 14.87
CA ALA A 55 -0.37 -36.03 16.05
C ALA A 55 0.41 -34.74 15.76
N PHE A 56 -0.21 -33.60 16.03
CA PHE A 56 0.48 -32.32 16.12
C PHE A 56 1.49 -32.43 17.27
N THR A 57 2.74 -32.72 16.91
CA THR A 57 3.90 -32.50 17.77
C THR A 57 3.97 -31.00 18.03
N THR A 58 3.27 -30.59 19.09
CA THR A 58 3.29 -29.22 19.57
C THR A 58 4.73 -28.93 19.99
N PHE A 59 5.35 -27.95 19.34
CA PHE A 59 6.73 -27.48 19.59
C PHE A 59 6.86 -26.72 20.93
N ALA A 60 6.22 -27.22 21.97
CA ALA A 60 6.42 -26.78 23.34
C ALA A 60 6.60 -28.04 24.20
N GLY A 61 7.86 -28.42 24.36
CA GLY A 61 8.26 -29.47 25.30
C GLY A 61 7.80 -29.11 26.72
N SER A 62 6.72 -29.72 27.15
CA SER A 62 6.38 -29.91 28.55
C SER A 62 5.51 -31.15 28.66
N THR A 63 6.19 -32.28 28.73
CA THR A 63 5.68 -33.47 29.40
C THR A 63 5.41 -33.12 30.86
N LEU A 64 4.17 -32.72 31.16
CA LEU A 64 3.65 -32.77 32.53
C LEU A 64 3.41 -34.25 32.87
N THR A 65 4.49 -34.94 33.23
CA THR A 65 4.41 -36.21 33.93
C THR A 65 4.01 -35.93 35.37
N SER A 66 2.92 -36.57 35.76
CA SER A 66 2.47 -36.81 37.13
C SER A 66 3.58 -36.84 38.19
N SER A 67 3.33 -36.09 39.25
CA SER A 67 4.00 -36.13 40.56
C SER A 67 4.14 -37.57 41.09
N PRO A 68 5.25 -37.89 41.79
CA PRO A 68 5.15 -37.92 43.25
C PRO A 68 6.36 -37.29 43.99
N THR A 69 6.01 -36.63 45.10
CA THR A 69 6.69 -36.33 46.39
C THR A 69 8.22 -36.48 46.63
N PRO A 70 8.76 -35.72 47.61
CA PRO A 70 10.14 -35.24 47.61
C PRO A 70 11.10 -36.02 48.53
N GLY A 71 12.39 -36.01 48.19
CA GLY A 71 13.45 -36.40 49.11
C GLY A 71 14.85 -36.20 48.53
N GLY A 72 15.67 -35.44 49.27
CA GLY A 72 17.12 -35.65 49.35
C GLY A 72 18.01 -34.77 48.49
N ASP A 73 18.75 -33.88 49.18
CA ASP A 73 20.18 -33.53 49.03
C ASP A 73 20.81 -33.69 47.63
N GLY A 74 21.40 -32.68 47.01
CA GLY A 74 22.46 -31.85 47.56
C GLY A 74 23.68 -31.92 46.63
N THR A 75 24.50 -30.88 46.64
CA THR A 75 25.82 -30.73 45.99
C THR A 75 25.88 -30.04 44.61
N SER A 76 26.19 -28.74 44.67
CA SER A 76 27.43 -28.15 44.15
C SER A 76 27.89 -28.58 42.75
N SER A 77 27.75 -27.68 41.76
CA SER A 77 28.86 -27.38 40.83
C SER A 77 28.74 -26.02 40.15
N LYS A 78 29.74 -25.18 40.48
CA LYS A 78 30.41 -24.13 39.72
C LYS A 78 29.75 -23.70 38.40
N ARG A 79 29.22 -22.46 38.40
CA ARG A 79 28.88 -21.70 37.20
C ARG A 79 30.07 -20.82 36.85
N GLU A 80 30.87 -21.29 35.90
CA GLU A 80 32.03 -20.59 35.36
C GLU A 80 31.58 -19.58 34.28
N SER A 81 32.15 -18.40 34.39
CA SER A 81 31.94 -17.22 33.56
C SER A 81 32.57 -17.36 32.18
N LEU A 82 31.81 -17.05 31.12
CA LEU A 82 32.38 -16.64 29.84
C LEU A 82 31.62 -15.44 29.30
N ALA A 83 32.15 -14.26 29.64
CA ALA A 83 31.84 -13.00 29.02
C ALA A 83 32.40 -13.00 27.58
N ARG A 84 31.50 -12.66 26.66
CA ARG A 84 31.67 -12.60 25.22
C ARG A 84 32.61 -11.44 24.85
N GLN A 85 33.83 -11.74 24.44
CA GLN A 85 34.69 -10.79 23.74
C GLN A 85 34.18 -10.60 22.30
N THR A 86 33.78 -9.37 21.99
CA THR A 86 33.58 -8.90 20.61
C THR A 86 34.88 -8.30 20.12
N SER A 87 35.58 -8.99 19.23
CA SER A 87 36.74 -8.43 18.51
C SER A 87 36.64 -8.73 17.01
N ARG A 88 36.47 -7.66 16.25
CA ARG A 88 37.16 -7.33 14.99
C ARG A 88 37.46 -8.49 14.04
N THR A 89 36.70 -8.56 12.96
CA THR A 89 37.11 -9.16 11.68
C THR A 89 36.82 -8.18 10.55
N GLU A 90 37.70 -7.20 10.40
CA GLU A 90 37.92 -6.53 9.12
C GLU A 90 39.29 -7.01 8.60
N ASP A 91 39.43 -7.13 7.27
CA ASP A 91 40.66 -7.39 6.52
C ASP A 91 41.20 -8.84 6.36
N ARG A 92 40.39 -9.76 5.83
CA ARG A 92 40.91 -10.97 5.15
C ARG A 92 40.25 -11.30 3.79
N SER A 93 39.75 -10.30 3.06
CA SER A 93 39.09 -10.56 1.75
C SER A 93 39.95 -10.30 0.51
N SER A 94 41.24 -9.97 0.62
CA SER A 94 42.04 -9.51 -0.54
C SER A 94 43.21 -10.41 -0.95
N ARG A 95 43.26 -11.70 -0.56
CA ARG A 95 44.43 -12.56 -0.86
C ARG A 95 44.13 -13.96 -1.39
N LEU A 96 42.98 -14.17 -2.05
CA LEU A 96 42.60 -15.47 -2.59
C LEU A 96 42.10 -15.44 -4.06
N GLU A 97 42.37 -14.37 -4.81
CA GLU A 97 41.94 -14.27 -6.23
C GLU A 97 43.01 -14.60 -7.28
N SER A 98 44.23 -14.98 -6.90
CA SER A 98 45.32 -15.13 -7.87
C SER A 98 45.87 -16.55 -8.00
N ARG A 99 45.00 -17.57 -8.06
CA ARG A 99 45.45 -18.93 -8.41
C ARG A 99 44.43 -19.93 -8.94
N LEU A 100 43.44 -19.47 -9.71
CA LEU A 100 42.70 -20.37 -10.59
C LEU A 100 43.24 -20.19 -12.01
N ASP A 101 44.18 -21.06 -12.36
CA ASP A 101 44.64 -21.26 -13.71
C ASP A 101 43.42 -21.51 -14.61
N ALA A 102 43.41 -20.78 -15.72
CA ALA A 102 42.40 -20.82 -16.76
C ALA A 102 42.32 -22.22 -17.38
N THR A 103 41.50 -23.08 -16.80
CA THR A 103 40.85 -24.14 -17.58
C THR A 103 39.85 -23.43 -18.48
N SER A 104 40.30 -23.11 -19.69
CA SER A 104 39.48 -22.63 -20.81
C SER A 104 38.48 -23.73 -21.19
N TYR A 105 37.42 -23.86 -20.40
CA TYR A 105 36.20 -24.48 -20.87
C TYR A 105 35.62 -23.51 -21.89
N GLU A 106 35.74 -23.84 -23.17
CA GLU A 106 34.92 -23.23 -24.21
C GLU A 106 33.47 -23.39 -23.76
N LEU A 107 32.90 -22.31 -23.24
CA LEU A 107 31.47 -22.23 -23.01
C LEU A 107 30.83 -22.36 -24.38
N ASP A 108 29.94 -23.35 -24.50
CA ASP A 108 29.15 -23.60 -25.70
C ASP A 108 28.58 -22.26 -26.21
N ASP A 109 28.67 -22.00 -27.52
CA ASP A 109 28.32 -20.70 -28.12
C ASP A 109 26.90 -20.25 -27.72
N GLU A 110 26.02 -21.21 -27.45
CA GLU A 110 24.67 -20.99 -26.96
C GLU A 110 24.63 -20.35 -25.56
N VAL A 111 25.47 -20.81 -24.63
CA VAL A 111 25.58 -20.25 -23.27
C VAL A 111 26.13 -18.83 -23.33
N GLN A 112 27.14 -18.60 -24.18
CA GLN A 112 27.73 -17.27 -24.36
C GLN A 112 26.71 -16.28 -24.96
N ASN A 113 25.86 -16.75 -25.89
CA ASN A 113 24.77 -15.96 -26.45
C ASN A 113 23.69 -15.63 -25.41
N VAL A 114 23.34 -16.55 -24.52
CA VAL A 114 22.39 -16.30 -23.41
C VAL A 114 22.94 -15.26 -22.44
N ILE A 115 24.23 -15.34 -22.08
CA ILE A 115 24.90 -14.36 -21.22
C ILE A 115 24.90 -12.98 -21.89
N ASN A 116 25.24 -12.91 -23.17
CA ASN A 116 25.23 -11.66 -23.93
C ASN A 116 23.83 -11.05 -24.04
N ARG A 117 22.79 -11.87 -24.25
CA ARG A 117 21.40 -11.42 -24.30
C ARG A 117 20.93 -10.86 -22.96
N ARG A 118 21.29 -11.53 -21.86
CA ARG A 118 20.99 -11.07 -20.50
C ARG A 118 21.70 -9.77 -20.15
N ASN A 119 22.97 -9.63 -20.53
CA ASN A 119 23.73 -8.39 -20.31
C ASN A 119 23.17 -7.23 -21.13
N LYS A 120 22.77 -7.48 -22.39
CA LYS A 120 22.10 -6.48 -23.23
C LYS A 120 20.77 -6.02 -22.63
N MET A 121 19.98 -6.94 -22.06
CA MET A 121 18.72 -6.60 -21.38
C MET A 121 18.96 -5.77 -20.11
N ARG A 122 19.99 -6.11 -19.31
CA ARG A 122 20.38 -5.33 -18.13
C ARG A 122 20.82 -3.92 -18.48
N ALA A 123 21.61 -3.76 -19.55
CA ALA A 123 22.03 -2.45 -20.04
C ALA A 123 20.82 -1.60 -20.47
N ALA A 124 19.90 -2.17 -21.25
CA ALA A 124 18.68 -1.48 -21.67
C ALA A 124 17.78 -1.07 -20.49
N MET A 125 17.68 -1.91 -19.45
CA MET A 125 16.92 -1.58 -18.24
C MET A 125 17.58 -0.44 -17.45
N ALA A 126 18.90 -0.41 -17.34
CA ALA A 126 19.63 0.66 -16.68
C ALA A 126 19.45 2.01 -17.41
N ASP A 127 19.47 2.00 -18.75
CA ASP A 127 19.23 3.19 -19.56
C ASP A 127 17.78 3.69 -19.43
N SER A 128 16.80 2.78 -19.38
CA SER A 128 15.39 3.13 -19.14
C SER A 128 15.18 3.82 -17.79
N ILE A 129 15.81 3.32 -16.72
CA ILE A 129 15.72 3.93 -15.37
C ILE A 129 16.37 5.32 -15.37
N ARG A 130 17.50 5.48 -16.06
CA ARG A 130 18.19 6.77 -16.15
C ARG A 130 17.37 7.81 -16.93
N GLU A 131 16.69 7.40 -18.00
CA GLU A 131 15.81 8.27 -18.79
C GLU A 131 14.54 8.67 -18.02
N GLU A 132 13.95 7.74 -17.26
CA GLU A 132 12.81 8.02 -16.38
C GLU A 132 13.18 9.00 -15.25
N GLY A 133 14.39 8.87 -14.69
CA GLY A 133 14.95 9.84 -13.75
C GLY A 133 15.08 11.25 -14.33
N ARG A 134 15.55 11.38 -15.59
CA ARG A 134 15.62 12.69 -16.27
C ARG A 134 14.25 13.33 -16.47
N ARG A 135 13.21 12.53 -16.78
CA ARG A 135 11.84 13.04 -16.94
C ARG A 135 11.24 13.53 -15.62
N ALA A 136 11.54 12.84 -14.52
CA ALA A 136 11.10 13.26 -13.20
C ALA A 136 11.72 14.62 -12.80
N ASP A 137 13.01 14.82 -13.08
CA ASP A 137 13.71 16.09 -12.82
C ASP A 137 13.20 17.25 -13.70
N GLU A 138 12.85 16.98 -14.96
CA GLU A 138 12.21 17.99 -15.84
C GLU A 138 10.81 18.39 -15.35
N PHE A 139 10.05 17.44 -14.79
CA PHE A 139 8.72 17.71 -14.25
C PHE A 139 8.79 18.52 -12.95
N MET A 140 9.72 18.18 -12.06
CA MET A 140 9.97 18.91 -10.81
C MET A 140 10.48 20.34 -11.02
N SER A 141 11.31 20.56 -12.05
CA SER A 141 11.80 21.90 -12.38
C SER A 141 10.72 22.84 -12.93
N ARG A 142 9.56 22.31 -13.34
CA ARG A 142 8.43 23.08 -13.87
C ARG A 142 7.43 23.52 -12.80
N GLU A 143 7.32 22.78 -11.70
CA GLU A 143 6.34 23.05 -10.63
C GLU A 143 6.75 24.20 -9.69
N ASP A 144 8.05 24.54 -9.62
CA ASP A 144 8.59 25.63 -8.78
C ASP A 144 8.31 27.06 -9.28
N ARG A 145 7.55 27.20 -10.39
CA ARG A 145 7.10 28.51 -10.91
C ARG A 145 5.63 28.81 -10.66
N ARG A 146 4.96 28.11 -9.74
CA ARG A 146 3.62 28.53 -9.29
C ARG A 146 3.74 29.62 -8.22
N PRO A 147 3.16 30.82 -8.44
CA PRO A 147 3.08 31.82 -7.40
C PRO A 147 2.31 31.25 -6.20
N LYS A 148 2.86 31.40 -5.00
CA LYS A 148 2.24 31.02 -3.73
C LYS A 148 0.85 31.64 -3.65
N SER A 149 -0.18 30.83 -3.94
CA SER A 149 -1.56 31.27 -3.81
C SER A 149 -1.88 31.45 -2.32
N VAL A 150 -2.51 32.58 -2.06
CA VAL A 150 -3.13 32.97 -0.79
C VAL A 150 -3.89 31.80 -0.20
N ASN A 151 -3.58 31.47 1.06
CA ASN A 151 -4.37 30.53 1.87
C ASN A 151 -5.80 31.06 1.97
N LEU A 152 -6.70 30.45 1.21
CA LEU A 152 -8.12 30.76 1.16
C LEU A 152 -8.92 29.48 1.47
N TYR A 153 -8.75 28.94 2.67
CA TYR A 153 -9.59 27.87 3.19
C TYR A 153 -9.79 28.07 4.69
N ASP A 154 -10.79 28.88 5.03
CA ASP A 154 -11.44 28.89 6.34
C ASP A 154 -12.98 29.00 6.19
N ASP A 155 -13.54 28.51 5.07
CA ASP A 155 -14.97 28.61 4.71
C ASP A 155 -15.63 27.23 4.56
N ALA A 156 -15.33 26.29 5.47
CA ALA A 156 -16.08 25.04 5.57
C ALA A 156 -17.50 25.21 6.16
N ALA A 157 -17.95 26.44 6.42
CA ALA A 157 -19.29 26.71 6.97
C ALA A 157 -20.39 26.86 5.89
N PHE A 158 -20.05 26.96 4.60
CA PHE A 158 -21.02 27.36 3.57
C PHE A 158 -21.94 26.24 3.04
N PHE A 159 -21.65 24.96 3.33
CA PHE A 159 -22.48 23.83 2.85
C PHE A 159 -23.59 23.37 3.81
N SER A 160 -23.91 24.15 4.84
CA SER A 160 -25.11 23.90 5.64
C SER A 160 -26.35 24.44 4.92
N LEU A 161 -26.95 23.59 4.08
CA LEU A 161 -28.25 23.84 3.44
C LEU A 161 -29.30 24.33 4.46
N PRO A 162 -30.02 25.42 4.18
CA PRO A 162 -31.20 25.80 4.96
C PRO A 162 -32.24 24.68 4.86
N LYS A 163 -32.69 24.19 6.02
CA LYS A 163 -33.81 23.25 6.10
C LYS A 163 -35.05 23.90 5.48
N THR A 164 -35.73 23.13 4.64
CA THR A 164 -36.95 23.46 3.91
C THR A 164 -38.05 23.96 4.85
N THR A 165 -38.27 25.27 4.88
CA THR A 165 -39.47 25.86 5.48
C THR A 165 -40.50 26.15 4.40
N LYS A 166 -41.59 25.38 4.47
CA LYS A 166 -42.97 25.73 4.14
C LYS A 166 -43.27 26.15 2.69
N GLU A 167 -44.07 25.30 2.05
CA GLU A 167 -44.86 25.56 0.86
C GLU A 167 -45.49 26.96 0.91
N TYR A 168 -45.01 27.84 0.03
CA TYR A 168 -45.65 29.12 -0.25
C TYR A 168 -46.48 28.91 -1.52
N SER A 169 -47.78 28.67 -1.33
CA SER A 169 -48.79 28.65 -2.37
C SER A 169 -48.78 30.00 -3.10
N SER A 170 -48.46 29.97 -4.38
CA SER A 170 -48.52 31.12 -5.29
C SER A 170 -49.73 30.98 -6.21
N ASP A 171 -50.92 31.10 -5.63
CA ASP A 171 -52.11 31.50 -6.38
C ASP A 171 -52.23 33.03 -6.24
N PHE A 172 -51.64 33.75 -7.20
CA PHE A 172 -51.87 35.19 -7.35
C PHE A 172 -52.50 35.40 -8.73
N ASP A 173 -53.83 35.34 -8.74
CA ASP A 173 -54.68 35.68 -9.89
C ASP A 173 -54.42 37.14 -10.33
N VAL A 174 -53.66 37.30 -11.42
CA VAL A 174 -53.54 38.56 -12.16
C VAL A 174 -54.61 38.58 -13.24
N GLU A 175 -55.87 38.64 -12.83
CA GLU A 175 -56.96 38.94 -13.77
C GLU A 175 -58.15 39.58 -13.07
N SER A 176 -58.04 40.87 -12.73
CA SER A 176 -59.24 41.70 -12.67
C SER A 176 -58.96 43.19 -12.61
N SER A 177 -59.76 43.89 -13.42
CA SER A 177 -60.17 45.28 -13.26
C SER A 177 -59.15 46.34 -13.64
N LEU A 178 -59.24 46.84 -14.87
CA LEU A 178 -59.14 48.29 -15.18
C LEU A 178 -59.66 48.57 -16.61
N THR A 179 -60.96 48.44 -16.83
CA THR A 179 -61.67 49.09 -17.96
C THR A 179 -62.62 50.16 -17.44
N THR A 180 -62.09 51.12 -16.66
CA THR A 180 -62.83 52.34 -16.34
C THR A 180 -62.61 53.36 -17.45
N LYS A 181 -63.52 53.38 -18.44
CA LYS A 181 -63.67 54.48 -19.40
C LYS A 181 -64.02 55.77 -18.64
N ARG A 182 -63.03 56.63 -18.37
CA ARG A 182 -63.31 58.04 -18.03
C ARG A 182 -63.39 58.86 -19.31
N LYS A 183 -64.62 59.28 -19.62
CA LYS A 183 -64.94 60.33 -20.58
C LYS A 183 -64.44 61.66 -20.01
N VAL A 184 -63.31 62.15 -20.50
CA VAL A 184 -62.81 63.49 -20.18
C VAL A 184 -63.49 64.47 -21.12
N THR A 185 -64.44 65.22 -20.58
CA THR A 185 -65.01 66.41 -21.20
C THR A 185 -63.96 67.51 -21.24
N SER A 186 -63.67 68.00 -22.45
CA SER A 186 -62.88 69.20 -22.73
C SER A 186 -63.54 70.43 -22.09
N GLY A 187 -63.00 70.88 -20.96
CA GLY A 187 -63.33 72.15 -20.33
C GLY A 187 -62.03 72.89 -20.04
N GLY A 188 -61.73 73.90 -20.86
CA GLY A 188 -60.56 74.74 -20.69
C GLY A 188 -60.66 75.56 -19.42
N HIS A 189 -59.69 75.39 -18.52
CA HIS A 189 -59.31 76.33 -17.48
C HIS A 189 -57.79 76.23 -17.34
N THR A 190 -57.06 77.21 -17.85
CA THR A 190 -55.62 77.37 -17.62
C THR A 190 -55.40 77.96 -16.24
N THR A 191 -55.64 77.16 -15.20
CA THR A 191 -55.09 77.48 -13.88
C THR A 191 -53.61 77.14 -13.93
N SER A 192 -52.77 78.18 -13.92
CA SER A 192 -51.32 78.08 -13.73
C SER A 192 -51.03 77.46 -12.37
N THR A 193 -51.10 76.13 -12.29
CA THR A 193 -50.66 75.39 -11.12
C THR A 193 -49.14 75.41 -11.10
N ASN A 194 -48.54 75.82 -9.98
CA ASN A 194 -47.09 75.73 -9.69
C ASN A 194 -46.56 74.27 -9.59
N GLY A 195 -47.19 73.34 -10.32
CA GLY A 195 -46.77 71.95 -10.41
C GLY A 195 -45.64 71.79 -11.43
N PRO A 196 -44.83 70.71 -11.33
CA PRO A 196 -43.74 70.49 -12.27
C PRO A 196 -44.26 70.46 -13.71
N SER A 197 -43.66 71.28 -14.57
CA SER A 197 -44.01 71.39 -16.00
C SER A 197 -43.99 70.02 -16.68
N SER A 198 -44.88 69.79 -17.65
CA SER A 198 -44.92 68.57 -18.49
C SER A 198 -43.54 68.19 -19.04
N HIS A 199 -42.71 69.20 -19.35
CA HIS A 199 -41.32 69.01 -19.78
C HIS A 199 -40.46 68.30 -18.72
N HIS A 200 -40.58 68.68 -17.45
CA HIS A 200 -39.81 68.06 -16.35
C HIS A 200 -40.16 66.57 -16.19
N TRP A 201 -41.43 66.20 -16.31
CA TRP A 201 -41.84 64.79 -16.23
C TRP A 201 -41.35 63.96 -17.42
N ARG A 202 -41.34 64.54 -18.63
CA ARG A 202 -40.75 63.89 -19.81
C ARG A 202 -39.25 63.67 -19.64
N GLU A 203 -38.53 64.68 -19.16
CA GLU A 203 -37.08 64.56 -18.94
C GLU A 203 -36.74 63.55 -17.83
N LYS A 204 -37.51 63.55 -16.73
CA LYS A 204 -37.38 62.54 -15.67
C LYS A 204 -37.65 61.13 -16.19
N SER A 205 -38.69 60.95 -17.01
CA SER A 205 -39.00 59.66 -17.65
C SER A 205 -37.85 59.20 -18.55
N ARG A 206 -37.29 60.11 -19.35
CA ARG A 206 -36.13 59.82 -20.22
C ARG A 206 -34.89 59.45 -19.41
N THR A 207 -34.63 60.16 -18.32
CA THR A 207 -33.51 59.87 -17.42
C THR A 207 -33.65 58.48 -16.77
N LEU A 208 -34.84 58.16 -16.26
CA LEU A 208 -35.13 56.84 -15.70
C LEU A 208 -35.00 55.74 -16.75
N GLN A 209 -35.47 55.97 -17.97
CA GLN A 209 -35.31 55.03 -19.07
C GLN A 209 -33.83 54.76 -19.38
N ASN A 210 -33.01 55.81 -19.50
CA ASN A 210 -31.56 55.66 -19.71
C ASN A 210 -30.89 54.89 -18.55
N GLN A 211 -31.35 55.10 -17.30
CA GLN A 211 -30.83 54.36 -16.15
C GLN A 211 -31.21 52.88 -16.21
N VAL A 212 -32.45 52.57 -16.59
CA VAL A 212 -32.90 51.18 -16.81
C VAL A 212 -32.06 50.51 -17.89
N GLU A 213 -31.91 51.14 -19.06
CA GLU A 213 -31.09 50.62 -20.17
C GLU A 213 -29.63 50.42 -19.75
N SER A 214 -29.05 51.35 -18.97
CA SER A 214 -27.69 51.20 -18.43
C SER A 214 -27.58 50.03 -17.46
N LEU A 215 -28.57 49.82 -16.60
CA LEU A 215 -28.59 48.70 -15.66
C LEU A 215 -28.78 47.37 -16.39
N GLU A 216 -29.69 47.31 -17.37
CA GLU A 216 -29.90 46.14 -18.22
C GLU A 216 -28.61 45.75 -18.96
N ASN A 217 -27.90 46.72 -19.55
CA ASN A 217 -26.61 46.48 -20.19
C ASN A 217 -25.54 45.99 -19.19
N SER A 218 -25.50 46.56 -17.99
CA SER A 218 -24.57 46.14 -16.94
C SER A 218 -24.85 44.71 -16.46
N ILE A 219 -26.11 44.38 -16.20
CA ILE A 219 -26.57 43.06 -15.77
C ILE A 219 -26.32 42.02 -16.88
N SER A 220 -26.64 42.34 -18.13
CA SER A 220 -26.38 41.48 -19.28
C SER A 220 -24.89 41.20 -19.44
N GLY A 221 -24.05 42.22 -19.30
CA GLY A 221 -22.59 42.08 -19.33
C GLY A 221 -22.04 41.23 -18.17
N ALA A 222 -22.53 41.45 -16.94
CA ALA A 222 -22.14 40.67 -15.78
C ALA A 222 -22.57 39.20 -15.90
N SER A 223 -23.81 38.96 -16.35
CA SER A 223 -24.35 37.62 -16.60
C SER A 223 -23.52 36.89 -17.67
N SER A 224 -23.16 37.57 -18.76
CA SER A 224 -22.34 36.99 -19.83
C SER A 224 -20.94 36.61 -19.34
N LYS A 225 -20.32 37.44 -18.50
CA LYS A 225 -19.02 37.13 -17.87
C LYS A 225 -19.10 35.91 -16.96
N LEU A 226 -20.11 35.86 -16.09
CA LEU A 226 -20.32 34.72 -15.19
C LEU A 226 -20.59 33.42 -15.97
N GLN A 227 -21.35 33.48 -17.06
CA GLN A 227 -21.57 32.32 -17.93
C GLN A 227 -20.27 31.84 -18.59
N ALA A 228 -19.42 32.76 -19.05
CA ALA A 228 -18.12 32.42 -19.63
C ALA A 228 -17.18 31.78 -18.59
N GLU A 229 -17.10 32.36 -17.39
CA GLU A 229 -16.31 31.81 -16.27
C GLU A 229 -16.81 30.43 -15.86
N LEU A 230 -18.13 30.24 -15.74
CA LEU A 230 -18.74 28.96 -15.42
C LEU A 230 -18.42 27.90 -16.49
N SER A 231 -18.51 28.27 -17.78
CA SER A 231 -18.16 27.37 -18.89
C SER A 231 -16.68 26.97 -18.86
N ASN A 232 -15.79 27.93 -18.60
CA ASN A 232 -14.36 27.67 -18.50
C ASN A 232 -14.03 26.76 -17.31
N LEU A 233 -14.62 27.03 -16.16
CA LEU A 233 -14.41 26.26 -14.94
C LEU A 233 -14.95 24.83 -15.10
N LYS A 234 -16.12 24.68 -15.72
CA LYS A 234 -16.69 23.37 -16.06
C LYS A 234 -15.77 22.58 -16.99
N SER A 235 -15.24 23.21 -18.04
CA SER A 235 -14.30 22.56 -18.96
C SER A 235 -13.02 22.10 -18.24
N LYS A 236 -12.43 22.98 -17.41
CA LYS A 236 -11.22 22.68 -16.63
C LYS A 236 -11.41 21.50 -15.68
N TYR A 237 -12.50 21.50 -14.90
CA TYR A 237 -12.78 20.38 -13.99
C TYR A 237 -13.13 19.11 -14.75
N HIS A 238 -13.78 19.20 -15.91
CA HIS A 238 -14.05 18.03 -16.73
C HIS A 238 -12.76 17.39 -17.25
N SER A 239 -11.78 18.18 -17.72
CA SER A 239 -10.46 17.65 -18.10
C SER A 239 -9.72 17.04 -16.90
N GLU A 240 -9.72 17.71 -15.75
CA GLU A 240 -9.03 17.23 -14.55
C GLU A 240 -9.62 15.90 -14.05
N VAL A 241 -10.96 15.78 -14.03
CA VAL A 241 -11.64 14.51 -13.70
C VAL A 241 -11.26 13.40 -14.67
N THR A 242 -11.15 13.70 -15.96
CA THR A 242 -10.77 12.72 -16.99
C THR A 242 -9.33 12.25 -16.80
N ASP A 243 -8.40 13.17 -16.56
CA ASP A 243 -6.98 12.85 -16.33
C ASP A 243 -6.81 12.03 -15.05
N LEU A 244 -7.46 12.43 -13.95
CA LEU A 244 -7.44 11.69 -12.70
C LEU A 244 -8.05 10.30 -12.84
N SER A 245 -9.15 10.16 -13.58
CA SER A 245 -9.76 8.85 -13.86
C SER A 245 -8.80 7.93 -14.61
N SER A 246 -8.11 8.45 -15.63
CA SER A 246 -7.08 7.71 -16.36
C SER A 246 -5.92 7.28 -15.47
N ILE A 247 -5.46 8.14 -14.56
CA ILE A 247 -4.40 7.80 -13.57
C ILE A 247 -4.88 6.68 -12.63
N VAL A 248 -6.12 6.77 -12.13
CA VAL A 248 -6.71 5.74 -11.26
C VAL A 248 -6.81 4.39 -11.99
N ASP A 249 -7.24 4.38 -13.25
CA ASP A 249 -7.35 3.15 -14.04
C ASP A 249 -5.96 2.53 -14.29
N ASN A 250 -4.98 3.34 -14.69
CA ASN A 250 -3.61 2.88 -14.92
C ASN A 250 -2.96 2.33 -13.64
N THR A 251 -3.10 3.03 -12.51
CA THR A 251 -2.55 2.56 -11.23
C THR A 251 -3.26 1.30 -10.73
N SER A 252 -4.57 1.19 -10.93
CA SER A 252 -5.33 -0.02 -10.61
C SER A 252 -4.85 -1.23 -11.43
N GLN A 253 -4.57 -1.02 -12.73
CA GLN A 253 -4.02 -2.06 -13.59
C GLN A 253 -2.61 -2.50 -13.13
N GLN A 254 -1.74 -1.54 -12.78
CA GLN A 254 -0.41 -1.84 -12.24
C GLN A 254 -0.48 -2.65 -10.94
N VAL A 255 -1.38 -2.29 -10.02
CA VAL A 255 -1.60 -3.05 -8.77
C VAL A 255 -2.05 -4.48 -9.06
N SER A 256 -2.98 -4.66 -10.01
CA SER A 256 -3.45 -5.99 -10.43
C SER A 256 -2.30 -6.86 -10.97
N ASP A 257 -1.42 -6.30 -11.79
CA ASP A 257 -0.30 -7.04 -12.37
C ASP A 257 0.80 -7.36 -11.34
N LEU A 258 1.08 -6.43 -10.42
CA LEU A 258 1.97 -6.67 -9.29
C LEU A 258 1.43 -7.78 -8.37
N GLN A 259 0.13 -7.79 -8.08
CA GLN A 259 -0.50 -8.87 -7.31
C GLN A 259 -0.35 -10.24 -7.99
N LYS A 260 -0.53 -10.32 -9.32
CA LYS A 260 -0.29 -11.55 -10.08
C LYS A 260 1.18 -11.98 -10.02
N LEU A 261 2.12 -11.03 -10.10
CA LEU A 261 3.55 -11.31 -9.99
C LEU A 261 3.90 -11.85 -8.60
N CYS A 262 3.43 -11.21 -7.52
CA CYS A 262 3.64 -11.70 -6.15
C CYS A 262 3.08 -13.10 -5.96
N LYS A 263 1.89 -13.40 -6.49
CA LYS A 263 1.31 -14.77 -6.43
C LYS A 263 2.19 -15.81 -7.12
N ARG A 264 2.71 -15.49 -8.32
CA ARG A 264 3.64 -16.38 -9.04
C ARG A 264 4.93 -16.61 -8.25
N GLN A 265 5.51 -15.56 -7.69
CA GLN A 265 6.73 -15.65 -6.88
C GLN A 265 6.50 -16.47 -5.60
N ALA A 266 5.35 -16.29 -4.93
CA ALA A 266 4.99 -17.09 -3.76
C ALA A 266 4.90 -18.59 -4.10
N ASN A 267 4.29 -18.94 -5.24
CA ASN A 267 4.23 -20.33 -5.69
C ASN A 267 5.63 -20.90 -5.99
N GLN A 268 6.49 -20.13 -6.66
CA GLN A 268 7.87 -20.55 -6.93
C GLN A 268 8.67 -20.80 -5.65
N LEU A 269 8.47 -19.99 -4.60
CA LEU A 269 9.10 -20.20 -3.31
C LEU A 269 8.61 -21.48 -2.63
N LEU A 270 7.32 -21.78 -2.72
CA LEU A 270 6.76 -23.03 -2.20
C LEU A 270 7.31 -24.26 -2.93
N GLU A 271 7.43 -24.20 -4.26
CA GLU A 271 8.04 -25.27 -5.06
C GLU A 271 9.50 -25.48 -4.68
N LEU A 272 10.27 -24.40 -4.53
CA LEU A 272 11.67 -24.47 -4.14
C LEU A 272 11.83 -25.02 -2.71
N GLN A 273 10.93 -24.64 -1.80
CA GLN A 273 10.89 -25.18 -0.44
C GLN A 273 10.63 -26.68 -0.45
N SER A 274 9.66 -27.15 -1.24
CA SER A 274 9.39 -28.59 -1.39
C SER A 274 10.61 -29.35 -1.93
N ALA A 275 11.26 -28.81 -2.97
CA ALA A 275 12.47 -29.42 -3.54
C ALA A 275 13.63 -29.47 -2.55
N TYR A 276 13.76 -28.46 -1.69
CA TYR A 276 14.74 -28.43 -0.61
C TYR A 276 14.46 -29.51 0.45
N GLU A 277 13.20 -29.65 0.87
CA GLU A 277 12.79 -30.68 1.84
C GLU A 277 13.04 -32.10 1.29
N ASP A 278 12.77 -32.34 0.01
CA ASP A 278 13.05 -33.63 -0.65
C ASP A 278 14.55 -33.90 -0.75
N ALA A 279 15.36 -32.89 -1.12
CA ALA A 279 16.82 -33.02 -1.14
C ALA A 279 17.37 -33.32 0.27
N GLN A 280 16.83 -32.69 1.31
CA GLN A 280 17.22 -32.95 2.69
C GLN A 280 16.89 -34.39 3.12
N ARG A 281 15.72 -34.92 2.74
CA ARG A 281 15.38 -36.34 2.97
C ARG A 281 16.33 -37.28 2.25
N ASN A 282 16.61 -37.02 0.97
CA ASN A 282 17.56 -37.83 0.18
C ASN A 282 18.96 -37.84 0.81
N ILE A 283 19.45 -36.69 1.29
CA ILE A 283 20.73 -36.62 2.00
C ILE A 283 20.70 -37.47 3.27
N GLN A 284 19.61 -37.40 4.05
CA GLN A 284 19.45 -38.19 5.27
C GLN A 284 19.48 -39.69 4.97
N ASP A 285 18.83 -40.14 3.91
CA ASP A 285 18.82 -41.55 3.49
C ASP A 285 20.21 -42.02 3.07
N ILE A 286 20.94 -41.21 2.29
CA ILE A 286 22.32 -41.51 1.88
C ILE A 286 23.25 -41.60 3.10
N LEU A 287 23.09 -40.72 4.09
CA LEU A 287 23.88 -40.77 5.33
C LEU A 287 23.66 -42.08 6.09
N LEU A 288 22.40 -42.52 6.21
CA LEU A 288 22.08 -43.82 6.82
C LEU A 288 22.68 -44.99 6.04
N GLU A 289 22.67 -44.92 4.71
CA GLU A 289 23.29 -45.94 3.86
C GLU A 289 24.82 -45.98 4.05
N VAL A 290 25.48 -44.82 4.08
CA VAL A 290 26.92 -44.71 4.32
C VAL A 290 27.30 -45.29 5.68
N ASP A 291 26.52 -45.01 6.73
CA ASP A 291 26.76 -45.59 8.07
C ASP A 291 26.65 -47.12 8.06
N LEU A 292 25.67 -47.68 7.32
CA LEU A 292 25.52 -49.11 7.15
C LEU A 292 26.75 -49.73 6.45
N TRP A 293 27.21 -49.12 5.36
CA TRP A 293 28.42 -49.55 4.65
C TRP A 293 29.67 -49.42 5.51
N GLN A 294 29.81 -48.33 6.27
CA GLN A 294 30.92 -48.13 7.20
C GLN A 294 30.97 -49.22 8.27
N ASN A 295 29.81 -49.60 8.83
CA ASN A 295 29.71 -50.68 9.80
C ASN A 295 30.05 -52.05 9.20
N LYS A 296 29.62 -52.31 7.96
CA LYS A 296 30.00 -53.53 7.22
C LYS A 296 31.51 -53.61 7.01
N CYS A 297 32.15 -52.52 6.58
CA CYS A 297 33.60 -52.44 6.43
C CYS A 297 34.33 -52.67 7.76
N LYS A 298 33.85 -52.09 8.86
CA LYS A 298 34.39 -52.35 10.22
C LYS A 298 34.29 -53.83 10.60
N SER A 299 33.17 -54.49 10.28
CA SER A 299 32.98 -55.93 10.54
C SER A 299 33.95 -56.79 9.74
N LEU A 300 34.04 -56.57 8.43
CA LEU A 300 34.97 -57.29 7.55
C LEU A 300 36.42 -57.08 7.97
N LYS A 301 36.78 -55.88 8.41
CA LYS A 301 38.11 -55.59 8.95
C LYS A 301 38.41 -56.42 10.20
N LYS A 302 37.47 -56.51 11.15
CA LYS A 302 37.63 -57.36 12.35
C LYS A 302 37.79 -58.84 11.99
N GLU A 303 37.05 -59.33 11.01
CA GLU A 303 37.16 -60.72 10.53
C GLU A 303 38.52 -60.98 9.87
N MET A 304 39.00 -60.06 9.05
CA MET A 304 40.34 -60.12 8.46
C MET A 304 41.45 -60.14 9.53
N ASP A 305 41.36 -59.27 10.54
CA ASP A 305 42.34 -59.22 11.62
C ASP A 305 42.35 -60.52 12.43
N ARG A 306 41.17 -61.12 12.67
CA ARG A 306 41.04 -62.44 13.31
C ARG A 306 41.68 -63.55 12.47
N LEU A 307 41.39 -63.62 11.17
CA LEU A 307 41.97 -64.63 10.28
C LEU A 307 43.49 -64.50 10.21
N ARG A 308 44.03 -63.28 10.21
CA ARG A 308 45.49 -63.05 10.29
C ARG A 308 46.08 -63.61 11.58
N GLN A 309 45.45 -63.34 12.73
CA GLN A 309 45.88 -63.87 14.02
C GLN A 309 45.83 -65.40 14.04
N ASP A 310 44.79 -66.02 13.50
CA ASP A 310 44.65 -67.48 13.42
C ASP A 310 45.77 -68.11 12.57
N VAL A 311 46.15 -67.45 11.46
CA VAL A 311 47.28 -67.88 10.60
C VAL A 311 48.62 -67.75 11.34
N GLU A 312 48.86 -66.64 12.04
CA GLU A 312 50.08 -66.45 12.85
C GLU A 312 50.21 -67.51 13.96
N LEU A 313 49.10 -67.85 14.63
CA LEU A 313 49.06 -68.92 15.63
C LEU A 313 49.35 -70.29 15.01
N ALA A 314 48.80 -70.59 13.83
CA ALA A 314 49.09 -71.85 13.13
C ALA A 314 50.56 -71.98 12.71
N LEU A 315 51.16 -70.89 12.23
CA LEU A 315 52.59 -70.84 11.86
C LEU A 315 53.50 -71.04 13.07
N THR A 316 53.21 -70.36 14.19
CA THR A 316 54.00 -70.50 15.43
C THR A 316 53.87 -71.88 16.07
N LYS A 317 52.68 -72.51 15.98
CA LYS A 317 52.49 -73.90 16.41
C LYS A 317 53.32 -74.87 15.57
N LYS A 318 53.28 -74.73 14.23
CA LYS A 318 54.05 -75.57 13.31
C LYS A 318 55.56 -75.46 13.51
N SER A 319 56.08 -74.31 13.92
CA SER A 319 57.52 -74.13 14.19
C SER A 319 58.01 -74.81 15.47
N LYS A 320 57.10 -75.28 16.35
CA LYS A 320 57.44 -75.92 17.63
C LYS A 320 57.40 -77.45 17.58
N ASP A 321 56.74 -78.03 16.59
CA ASP A 321 56.71 -79.46 16.30
C ASP A 321 57.86 -79.82 15.33
#